data_AF-A0AAE0DSR2-F1
#
_entry.id   AF-A0AAE0DSR2-F1
#
_cell.length_a   1.000
_cell.length_b   1.000
_cell.length_c   1.000
_cell.angle_alpha   90.00
_cell.angle_beta   90.00
_cell.angle_gamma   90.00
#
_symmetry.space_group_name_H-M   'P 1'
#
loop_
_entity.id
_entity.type
_entity.pdbx_description
1 polymer ?
#
loop_
_entity_poly.entity_id
_entity_poly.type
_entity_poly.pdbx_seq_one_letter_code
_entity_poly.pdbx_strand_id
1 'polypeptide(L)'
;MVHADPFNNYCVALVVPSYKALENWAQEAGINYQNFPELCEKTETVSEVQQSLSKVGKAAKLDKFEIPAKIKLLPEPWTPESGLVTAALKIKRDQLKAKFKDDLQKMYG
;
A
#
# COMPACT_ATOMS: atom_id res chain seq x y z
N MET A 1 2.30 -5.54 -0.01
CA MET A 1 3.49 -6.17 0.57
C MET A 1 3.78 -5.46 1.88
N VAL A 2 3.65 -6.18 3.00
CA VAL A 2 4.09 -5.68 4.30
C VAL A 2 5.61 -5.82 4.39
N HIS A 3 6.25 -4.79 4.91
CA HIS A 3 7.69 -4.71 5.17
C HIS A 3 7.89 -4.38 6.65
N ALA A 4 8.83 -5.07 7.28
CA ALA A 4 9.29 -4.80 8.63
C ALA A 4 10.81 -4.59 8.58
N ASP A 5 11.29 -3.61 9.33
CA ASP A 5 12.70 -3.27 9.47
C ASP A 5 13.13 -3.49 10.92
N PRO A 6 14.26 -4.15 11.20
CA PRO A 6 14.66 -4.50 12.57
C PRO A 6 14.97 -3.30 13.46
N PHE A 7 15.19 -2.11 12.89
CA PHE A 7 15.42 -0.88 13.66
C PHE A 7 14.12 -0.13 13.97
N ASN A 8 12.97 -0.66 13.55
CA ASN A 8 11.66 -0.03 13.71
C ASN A 8 10.70 -0.96 14.46
N ASN A 9 9.87 -0.39 15.35
CA ASN A 9 8.88 -1.12 16.13
C ASN A 9 7.50 -1.24 15.44
N TYR A 10 7.45 -0.92 14.14
CA TYR A 10 6.25 -0.96 13.31
C TYR A 10 6.56 -1.49 11.91
N CYS A 11 5.54 -2.03 11.25
CA CYS A 11 5.63 -2.40 9.84
C CYS A 11 5.04 -1.31 8.93
N VAL A 12 5.48 -1.28 7.68
CA VAL A 12 4.95 -0.43 6.61
C VAL A 12 4.45 -1.29 5.47
N ALA A 13 3.63 -0.76 4.57
CA ALA A 13 3.14 -1.54 3.44
C ALA A 13 3.12 -0.80 2.10
N LEU A 14 3.54 -1.52 1.06
CA LEU A 14 3.28 -1.16 -0.33
C LEU A 14 1.94 -1.77 -0.74
N VAL A 15 1.00 -0.96 -1.21
CA VAL A 15 -0.37 -1.39 -1.50
C VAL A 15 -0.73 -1.02 -2.93
N VAL A 16 -1.18 -1.99 -3.71
CA VAL A 16 -1.82 -1.74 -5.01
C VAL A 16 -3.33 -1.73 -4.75
N PRO A 17 -3.99 -0.56 -4.74
CA PRO A 17 -5.42 -0.49 -4.53
C PRO A 17 -6.19 -0.99 -5.76
N SER A 18 -7.41 -1.50 -5.54
CA SER A 18 -8.33 -1.78 -6.64
C SER A 18 -8.82 -0.47 -7.24
N TYR A 19 -8.53 -0.26 -8.53
CA TYR A 19 -8.92 0.96 -9.26
C TYR A 19 -10.41 1.29 -9.04
N LYS A 20 -11.28 0.31 -9.31
CA LYS A 20 -12.74 0.49 -9.24
C LYS A 20 -13.22 0.85 -7.83
N ALA A 21 -12.66 0.23 -6.80
CA ALA A 21 -13.06 0.49 -5.42
C ALA A 21 -12.60 1.88 -4.96
N LEU A 22 -11.39 2.27 -5.33
CA LEU A 22 -10.81 3.56 -4.94
C LEU A 22 -11.49 4.71 -5.67
N GLU A 23 -11.78 4.55 -6.96
CA GLU A 23 -12.53 5.52 -7.76
C GLU A 23 -13.94 5.74 -7.21
N ASN A 24 -14.67 4.65 -6.91
CA ASN A 24 -16.02 4.76 -6.35
C ASN A 24 -16.00 5.50 -5.00
N TRP A 25 -15.09 5.13 -4.10
CA TRP A 25 -14.90 5.85 -2.84
C TRP A 25 -14.55 7.33 -3.06
N ALA A 26 -13.65 7.63 -4.00
CA ALA A 26 -13.23 9.01 -4.28
C ALA A 26 -14.40 9.88 -4.79
N GLN A 27 -15.29 9.30 -5.61
CA GLN A 27 -16.50 9.97 -6.06
C GLN A 27 -17.48 10.22 -4.92
N GLU A 28 -17.68 9.25 -4.02
CA GLU A 28 -18.55 9.39 -2.85
C GLU A 28 -18.00 10.40 -1.83
N ALA A 29 -16.68 10.43 -1.65
CA ALA A 29 -15.99 11.34 -0.76
C ALA A 29 -15.77 12.76 -1.36
N GLY A 30 -16.12 12.98 -2.63
CA GLY A 30 -15.95 14.26 -3.31
C GLY A 30 -14.48 14.64 -3.57
N ILE A 31 -13.60 13.65 -3.71
CA ILE A 31 -12.17 13.86 -3.95
C ILE A 31 -11.96 14.18 -5.43
N ASN A 32 -11.48 15.40 -5.70
CA ASN A 32 -11.19 15.83 -7.06
C ASN A 32 -9.80 15.32 -7.48
N TYR A 33 -9.72 14.51 -8.53
CA TYR A 33 -8.47 14.00 -9.09
C TYR A 33 -8.47 14.01 -10.62
N GLN A 34 -7.30 14.19 -11.23
CA GLN A 34 -7.15 14.17 -12.70
C GLN A 34 -6.87 12.78 -13.25
N ASN A 35 -6.05 11.99 -12.55
CA ASN A 35 -5.64 10.65 -12.96
C ASN A 35 -5.46 9.75 -11.74
N PHE A 36 -5.49 8.43 -11.94
CA PHE A 36 -5.35 7.45 -10.85
C PHE A 36 -4.04 7.54 -10.04
N PRO A 37 -2.87 7.83 -10.64
CA PRO A 37 -1.65 8.09 -9.87
C PRO A 37 -1.81 9.26 -8.91
N GLU A 38 -2.43 10.36 -9.34
CA GLU A 38 -2.69 11.53 -8.49
C GLU A 38 -3.62 11.15 -7.33
N LEU A 39 -4.66 10.34 -7.60
CA LEU A 39 -5.54 9.83 -6.55
C LEU A 39 -4.78 9.00 -5.51
N CYS A 40 -3.82 8.18 -5.92
CA CYS A 40 -2.98 7.37 -5.04
C CYS A 40 -2.00 8.20 -4.20
N GLU A 41 -1.66 9.42 -4.63
CA GLU A 41 -0.75 10.32 -3.91
C GLU A 41 -1.46 11.23 -2.91
N LYS A 42 -2.79 11.36 -2.97
CA LYS A 42 -3.56 12.16 -2.03
C LYS A 42 -3.54 11.56 -0.62
N THR A 43 -3.25 12.40 0.35
CA THR A 43 -3.22 12.05 1.78
C THR A 43 -4.56 11.48 2.25
N GLU A 44 -5.68 12.02 1.76
CA GLU A 44 -7.03 11.53 2.07
C GLU A 44 -7.22 10.07 1.64
N THR A 45 -6.80 9.75 0.42
CA THR A 45 -6.86 8.40 -0.14
C THR A 45 -5.97 7.42 0.61
N VAL A 46 -4.72 7.83 0.89
CA VAL A 46 -3.78 7.03 1.67
C VAL A 46 -4.34 6.75 3.07
N SER A 47 -4.91 7.78 3.71
CA SER A 47 -5.53 7.69 5.03
C SER A 47 -6.73 6.74 5.04
N GLU A 48 -7.61 6.81 4.03
CA GLU A 48 -8.76 5.90 3.95
C GLU A 48 -8.32 4.45 3.82
N VAL A 49 -7.42 4.16 2.88
CA VAL A 49 -6.93 2.78 2.68
C VAL A 49 -6.22 2.27 3.92
N GLN A 50 -5.42 3.12 4.58
CA GLN A 50 -4.79 2.78 5.84
C GLN A 50 -5.81 2.49 6.94
N GLN A 51 -6.87 3.31 7.05
CA GLN A 51 -7.91 3.11 8.04
C GLN A 51 -8.69 1.81 7.77
N SER A 52 -8.98 1.50 6.51
CA SER A 52 -9.59 0.24 6.08
C SER A 52 -8.74 -0.97 6.49
N LEU A 53 -7.43 -0.94 6.22
CA LEU A 53 -6.49 -1.97 6.67
C LEU A 53 -6.45 -2.11 8.19
N SER A 54 -6.47 -0.99 8.91
CA SER A 54 -6.49 -0.98 10.38
C SER A 54 -7.78 -1.59 10.95
N LYS A 55 -8.95 -1.27 10.35
CA LYS A 55 -10.24 -1.85 10.73
C LYS A 55 -10.22 -3.38 10.56
N VAL A 56 -9.75 -3.87 9.40
CA VAL A 56 -9.65 -5.31 9.12
C VAL A 56 -8.66 -5.99 10.07
N GLY A 57 -7.48 -5.40 10.29
CA GLY A 57 -6.48 -5.96 11.20
C GLY A 57 -6.97 -6.07 12.64
N LYS A 58 -7.65 -5.03 13.15
CA LYS A 58 -8.27 -5.06 14.48
C LYS A 58 -9.38 -6.11 14.59
N ALA A 59 -10.23 -6.22 13.57
CA ALA A 59 -11.28 -7.24 13.53
C ALA A 59 -10.70 -8.67 13.52
N ALA A 60 -9.56 -8.86 12.86
CA ALA A 60 -8.80 -10.11 12.86
C ALA A 60 -7.98 -10.34 14.15
N LYS A 61 -8.07 -9.45 15.15
CA LYS A 61 -7.32 -9.49 16.41
C LYS A 61 -5.80 -9.51 16.22
N LEU A 62 -5.31 -8.87 15.15
CA LEU A 62 -3.88 -8.69 14.95
C LEU A 62 -3.31 -7.69 15.94
N ASP A 63 -2.07 -7.91 16.32
CA ASP A 63 -1.34 -6.97 17.16
C ASP A 63 -1.04 -5.66 16.43
N LYS A 64 -0.85 -4.59 17.18
CA LYS A 64 -0.59 -3.26 16.59
C LYS A 64 0.62 -3.23 15.67
N PHE A 65 1.65 -4.03 15.97
CA PHE A 65 2.87 -4.10 15.17
C PHE A 65 2.70 -4.90 13.87
N GLU A 66 1.66 -5.73 13.76
CA GLU A 66 1.32 -6.48 12.55
C GLU A 66 0.49 -5.64 11.56
N ILE A 67 -0.13 -4.56 12.04
CA ILE A 67 -0.92 -3.63 11.23
C ILE A 67 0.00 -2.52 10.70
N PRO A 68 0.06 -2.29 9.37
CA PRO A 68 0.93 -1.27 8.80
C PRO A 68 0.66 0.13 9.36
N ALA A 69 1.70 0.73 9.97
CA ALA A 69 1.62 2.07 10.54
C ALA A 69 1.72 3.18 9.48
N LYS A 70 2.30 2.87 8.32
CA LYS A 70 2.34 3.74 7.14
C LYS A 70 2.20 2.90 5.88
N ILE A 71 1.57 3.46 4.86
CA ILE A 71 1.41 2.79 3.57
C ILE A 71 1.79 3.72 2.42
N LYS A 72 2.22 3.11 1.31
CA LYS A 72 2.37 3.78 0.01
C LYS A 72 1.44 3.08 -0.98
N LEU A 73 0.54 3.87 -1.57
CA LEU A 73 -0.30 3.41 -2.66
C LEU A 73 0.51 3.41 -3.96
N LEU A 74 0.40 2.31 -4.72
CA LEU A 74 1.06 2.11 -5.99
C LEU A 74 -0.02 2.04 -7.08
N PRO A 75 -0.06 2.99 -8.03
CA PRO A 75 -1.07 3.01 -9.08
C PRO A 75 -0.88 1.87 -10.09
N GLU A 76 0.35 1.38 -10.24
CA GLU A 76 0.67 0.30 -11.16
C GLU A 76 0.52 -1.07 -10.49
N PRO A 77 -0.28 -1.99 -11.07
CA PRO A 77 -0.39 -3.35 -10.57
C PRO A 77 0.91 -4.12 -10.81
N TRP A 78 1.19 -5.07 -9.92
CA TRP A 78 2.33 -5.96 -10.09
C TRP A 78 2.01 -7.05 -11.09
N THR A 79 2.65 -6.99 -12.25
CA THR A 79 2.52 -7.99 -13.32
C THR A 79 3.74 -8.93 -13.36
N PRO A 80 3.60 -10.16 -13.86
CA PRO A 80 4.74 -11.06 -14.07
C PRO A 80 5.82 -10.44 -14.98
N GLU A 81 5.39 -9.67 -15.97
CA GLU A 81 6.24 -8.95 -16.94
C GLU A 81 7.13 -7.91 -16.27
N SER A 82 6.62 -7.22 -15.24
CA SER A 82 7.41 -6.29 -14.43
C SER A 82 8.48 -6.97 -13.57
N GLY A 83 8.44 -8.31 -13.46
CA GLY A 83 9.36 -9.08 -12.63
C GLY A 83 9.11 -8.95 -11.11
N LEU A 84 8.04 -8.25 -10.70
CA LEU A 84 7.69 -8.00 -9.29
C LEU A 84 6.88 -9.15 -8.65
N VAL A 85 6.26 -9.97 -9.49
CA VAL A 85 5.54 -11.17 -9.08
C VAL A 85 5.95 -12.36 -9.96
N THR A 86 5.66 -13.58 -9.51
CA THR A 86 5.79 -14.79 -10.34
C THR A 86 4.63 -14.87 -11.35
N ALA A 87 4.71 -15.81 -12.30
CA ALA A 87 3.60 -16.10 -13.21
C ALA A 87 2.29 -16.48 -12.47
N ALA A 88 2.42 -17.02 -11.25
CA ALA A 88 1.29 -17.32 -10.36
C ALA A 88 0.94 -16.15 -9.40
N LEU A 89 1.37 -14.93 -9.71
CA LEU A 89 1.16 -13.71 -8.93
C LEU A 89 1.69 -13.75 -7.48
N LYS A 90 2.64 -14.65 -7.18
CA LYS A 90 3.32 -14.65 -5.89
C LYS A 90 4.31 -13.49 -5.84
N ILE A 91 4.27 -12.73 -4.74
CA ILE A 91 5.10 -11.56 -4.48
C ILE A 91 6.59 -11.94 -4.45
N LYS A 92 7.40 -11.34 -5.33
CA LYS A 92 8.87 -11.45 -5.27
C LYS A 92 9.40 -10.33 -4.36
N ARG A 93 9.48 -10.63 -3.06
CA ARG A 93 9.82 -9.64 -2.02
C ARG A 93 11.15 -8.93 -2.28
N ASP A 94 12.17 -9.65 -2.73
CA ASP A 94 13.51 -9.07 -2.97
C ASP A 94 13.48 -8.00 -4.07
N GLN A 95 12.84 -8.31 -5.20
CA GLN A 95 12.66 -7.38 -6.32
C GLN A 95 11.83 -6.15 -5.93
N LEU A 96 10.75 -6.35 -5.16
CA LEU A 96 9.92 -5.25 -4.66
C LEU A 96 10.67 -4.36 -3.69
N LYS A 97 11.44 -4.94 -2.76
CA LYS A 97 12.30 -4.20 -1.85
C LYS A 97 13.35 -3.38 -2.61
N ALA A 98 13.96 -3.96 -3.64
CA ALA A 98 14.95 -3.27 -4.47
C ALA A 98 14.32 -2.10 -5.26
N LYS A 99 13.16 -2.34 -5.91
CA LYS A 99 12.48 -1.31 -6.71
C LYS A 99 11.96 -0.14 -5.87
N PHE A 100 11.40 -0.41 -4.70
CA PHE A 100 10.78 0.58 -3.82
C PHE A 100 11.63 0.90 -2.59
N LYS A 101 12.96 0.72 -2.68
CA LYS A 101 13.87 0.91 -1.55
C LYS A 101 13.76 2.32 -0.98
N ASP A 102 13.77 3.32 -1.85
CA ASP A 102 13.70 4.74 -1.48
C ASP A 102 12.37 5.09 -0.82
N ASP A 103 11.24 4.61 -1.36
CA ASP A 103 9.92 4.77 -0.75
C ASP A 103 9.83 4.08 0.62
N LEU A 104 10.38 2.88 0.76
CA LEU A 104 10.43 2.16 2.03
C LEU A 104 11.24 2.94 3.07
N GLN A 105 12.41 3.48 2.69
CA GLN A 105 13.22 4.32 3.58
C GLN A 105 12.47 5.58 4.00
N LYS A 106 11.85 6.30 3.06
CA LYS A 106 11.01 7.47 3.36
C LYS A 106 9.86 7.17 4.32
N MET A 107 9.27 5.98 4.23
CA MET A 107 8.22 5.58 5.17
C MET A 107 8.78 5.37 6.58
N TYR A 108 10.01 4.84 6.75
CA TYR A 108 10.60 4.68 8.07
C TYR A 108 11.15 5.99 8.67
N GLY A 109 11.58 6.93 7.83
CA GLY A 109 12.17 8.20 8.24
C GLY A 109 13.65 8.25 7.92
#